data_AF-A0A2V6L2E8-F1
#
_entry.id   AF-A0A2V6L2E8-F1
#
_cell.length_a   1.000
_cell.length_b   1.000
_cell.length_c   1.000
_cell.angle_alpha   90.00
_cell.angle_beta   90.00
_cell.angle_gamma   90.00
#
_symmetry.space_group_name_H-M   'P 1'
#
loop_
_entity.id
_entity.type
_entity.pdbx_description
1 polymer ?
#
loop_
_entity_poly.entity_id
_entity_poly.type
_entity_poly.pdbx_seq_one_letter_code
_entity_poly.pdbx_strand_id
1 'polypeptide(L)'
;MFENIRADLRRKTTAFGVRPEDQTFFRKRITPFLEFGTFAVIVYRFGSWAYKVKVPIIRQILIALYLFINVACMIITGIHISRENDIGPGLVVHNFCGILVLAKKIGHSCTLNQGASIMNVRGVGRATIGNNCYFGAGCKVVGAITIGDNVVVSPNSLVITDVPSGATVLGVPARVISREASHPRAGFDFGCLVTNPTSTQRSRKGGYSLAMVAACPFPANHGSAASIREMSDTLTDMGHDVHIVTYPFGQEDIHVRRAKVHRTGPFRPETNAKVGPSSKKFSLDFQLLRLLCRVIRRENIEIIHAHNYEGALIGILAKWLTRRPLLYNAVNLMSDELAGYNFIRPAWLAHGIARGLDWFTPIFPDHITAVSPELREWFLENGVRAAKVDMVPAGIEPDLFDHPEPEKFRQQYQLDGRPVVMYTGVLNAFQRIDYLLAAFAVALRERPDALLLVVSPLVSETHERAHRRFAQELGIADSVIWISPHSLRDLPSYLALADVAVVPRPECPGHPVKLLNYMLAGRPIVSFAGGAKGVRHLYDAYIVPNHDCEALGQGILALLKDPALAAKLGASARATVLANFDWRQICEKIECIYDKLLAVPSKAAARAQNQSAPFATRVR
;
A
#
# COMPACT_ATOMS: atom_id res chain seq x y z
N MET A 1 -37.39 -22.99 -26.73
CA MET A 1 -36.64 -23.42 -25.53
C MET A 1 -36.17 -24.87 -25.66
N PHE A 2 -37.10 -25.84 -25.71
CA PHE A 2 -36.77 -27.28 -25.74
C PHE A 2 -35.93 -27.70 -26.96
N GLU A 3 -36.13 -27.09 -28.13
CA GLU A 3 -35.30 -27.35 -29.31
C GLU A 3 -33.85 -26.89 -29.13
N ASN A 4 -33.63 -25.71 -28.55
CA ASN A 4 -32.29 -25.20 -28.25
C ASN A 4 -31.59 -26.07 -27.21
N ILE A 5 -32.29 -26.47 -26.15
CA ILE A 5 -31.75 -27.38 -25.13
C ILE A 5 -31.40 -28.74 -25.75
N ARG A 6 -32.26 -29.27 -26.63
CA ARG A 6 -31.99 -30.54 -27.34
C ARG A 6 -30.76 -30.43 -28.26
N ALA A 7 -30.57 -29.29 -28.92
CA ALA A 7 -29.39 -29.01 -29.73
C ALA A 7 -28.11 -28.83 -28.89
N ASP A 8 -28.20 -28.09 -27.78
CA ASP A 8 -27.13 -27.89 -26.79
C ASP A 8 -26.64 -29.25 -26.24
N LEU A 9 -27.58 -30.12 -25.85
CA LEU A 9 -27.30 -31.47 -25.34
C LEU A 9 -26.72 -32.41 -26.40
N ARG A 10 -27.24 -32.39 -27.64
CA ARG A 10 -26.70 -33.19 -28.76
C ARG A 10 -25.27 -32.79 -29.12
N ARG A 11 -24.94 -31.50 -29.03
CA ARG A 11 -23.57 -31.03 -29.23
C ARG A 11 -22.67 -31.43 -28.08
N LYS A 12 -23.18 -31.39 -26.85
CA LYS A 12 -22.40 -31.78 -25.67
C LYS A 12 -22.06 -33.26 -25.65
N THR A 13 -22.99 -34.14 -26.05
CA THR A 13 -22.76 -35.59 -26.19
C THR A 13 -21.81 -35.96 -27.33
N THR A 14 -21.65 -35.10 -28.35
CA THR A 14 -20.72 -35.32 -29.47
C THR A 14 -19.34 -34.68 -29.23
N ALA A 15 -19.24 -33.65 -28.39
CA ALA A 15 -17.99 -33.00 -28.00
C ALA A 15 -17.22 -33.75 -26.89
N PHE A 16 -17.91 -34.43 -25.96
CA PHE A 16 -17.29 -35.33 -24.97
C PHE A 16 -17.26 -36.77 -25.50
N GLY A 17 -16.22 -37.10 -26.25
CA GLY A 17 -15.98 -38.44 -26.79
C GLY A 17 -15.50 -39.40 -25.69
N VAL A 18 -16.43 -40.15 -25.09
CA VAL A 18 -16.10 -41.48 -24.57
C VAL A 18 -15.77 -42.34 -25.80
N ARG A 19 -14.67 -43.10 -25.77
CA ARG A 19 -14.30 -44.00 -26.88
C ARG A 19 -15.51 -44.88 -27.24
N PRO A 20 -15.71 -45.23 -28.53
CA PRO A 20 -16.85 -46.06 -28.94
C PRO A 20 -16.99 -47.33 -28.08
N GLU A 21 -15.87 -47.92 -27.66
CA GLU A 21 -15.78 -49.07 -26.76
C GLU A 21 -16.22 -48.86 -25.28
N ASP A 22 -16.42 -47.64 -24.78
CA ASP A 22 -16.70 -47.34 -23.35
C ASP A 22 -18.14 -46.78 -23.09
N GLN A 23 -19.06 -46.93 -24.05
CA GLN A 23 -20.41 -46.31 -23.99
C GLN A 23 -21.43 -47.12 -23.16
N THR A 24 -21.41 -46.98 -21.84
CA THR A 24 -22.55 -47.42 -21.00
C THR A 24 -23.76 -46.48 -21.14
N PHE A 25 -24.98 -47.02 -20.97
CA PHE A 25 -26.23 -46.26 -21.05
C PHE A 25 -26.21 -45.01 -20.15
N PHE A 26 -25.70 -45.14 -18.93
CA PHE A 26 -25.54 -44.04 -17.96
C PHE A 26 -24.63 -42.91 -18.48
N ARG A 27 -23.48 -43.24 -19.08
CA ARG A 27 -22.55 -42.24 -19.64
C ARG A 27 -23.11 -41.49 -20.83
N LYS A 28 -23.91 -42.17 -21.67
CA LYS A 28 -24.48 -41.58 -22.89
C LYS A 28 -25.71 -40.71 -22.63
N ARG A 29 -26.53 -41.06 -21.64
CA ARG A 29 -27.83 -40.40 -21.40
C ARG A 29 -27.95 -39.61 -20.11
N ILE A 30 -27.13 -39.88 -19.08
CA ILE A 30 -27.32 -39.29 -17.74
C ILE A 30 -26.18 -38.34 -17.39
N THR A 31 -24.92 -38.75 -17.57
CA THR A 31 -23.73 -37.93 -17.23
C THR A 31 -23.73 -36.53 -17.86
N PRO A 32 -24.13 -36.32 -19.14
CA PRO A 32 -24.16 -34.98 -19.74
C PRO A 32 -25.11 -34.00 -19.04
N PHE A 33 -26.17 -34.50 -18.38
CA PHE A 33 -27.11 -33.67 -17.61
C PHE A 33 -26.62 -33.35 -16.21
N LEU A 34 -25.76 -34.19 -15.64
CA LEU A 34 -25.14 -34.00 -14.32
C LEU A 34 -23.93 -33.07 -14.36
N GLU A 35 -23.44 -32.71 -15.55
CA GLU A 35 -22.41 -31.70 -15.67
C GLU A 35 -22.97 -30.31 -15.38
N PHE A 36 -22.40 -29.66 -14.39
CA PHE A 36 -22.74 -28.31 -13.96
C PHE A 36 -22.64 -27.23 -15.06
N GLY A 37 -21.75 -27.39 -16.06
CA GLY A 37 -21.73 -26.51 -17.24
C GLY A 37 -22.98 -26.66 -18.12
N THR A 38 -23.57 -27.86 -18.16
CA THR A 38 -24.87 -28.10 -18.81
C THR A 38 -26.00 -27.50 -17.98
N PHE A 39 -25.92 -27.64 -16.67
CA PHE A 39 -26.89 -27.07 -15.73
C PHE A 39 -26.97 -25.54 -15.91
N ALA A 40 -25.84 -24.83 -15.95
CA ALA A 40 -25.81 -23.38 -16.16
C ALA A 40 -26.45 -22.95 -17.51
N VAL A 41 -26.19 -23.69 -18.59
CA VAL A 41 -26.81 -23.43 -19.90
C VAL A 41 -28.33 -23.65 -19.85
N ILE A 42 -28.80 -24.72 -19.19
CA ILE A 42 -30.24 -24.99 -19.02
C ILE A 42 -30.92 -23.87 -18.24
N VAL A 43 -30.30 -23.40 -17.14
CA VAL A 43 -30.83 -22.29 -16.32
C VAL A 43 -30.95 -21.00 -17.13
N TYR A 44 -29.94 -20.68 -17.94
CA TYR A 44 -30.00 -19.55 -18.88
C TYR A 44 -31.13 -19.69 -19.91
N ARG A 45 -31.28 -20.87 -20.54
CA ARG A 45 -32.35 -21.13 -21.53
C ARG A 45 -33.74 -21.03 -20.90
N PHE A 46 -33.88 -21.49 -19.66
CA PHE A 46 -35.12 -21.37 -18.88
C PHE A 46 -35.44 -19.90 -18.57
N GLY A 47 -34.46 -19.11 -18.11
CA GLY A 47 -34.63 -17.68 -17.86
C GLY A 47 -35.05 -16.90 -19.10
N SER A 48 -34.37 -17.12 -20.23
CA SER A 48 -34.71 -16.48 -21.50
C SER A 48 -36.13 -16.81 -21.98
N TRP A 49 -36.62 -18.02 -21.70
CA TRP A 49 -37.98 -18.44 -22.04
C TRP A 49 -39.04 -17.90 -21.06
N ALA A 50 -38.79 -17.95 -19.75
CA ALA A 50 -39.71 -17.51 -18.70
C ALA A 50 -40.19 -16.06 -18.91
N TYR A 51 -39.27 -15.17 -19.32
CA TYR A 51 -39.59 -13.77 -19.60
C TYR A 51 -40.36 -13.53 -20.91
N LYS A 52 -40.42 -14.52 -21.81
CA LYS A 52 -41.17 -14.45 -23.09
C LYS A 52 -42.60 -15.00 -22.98
N VAL A 53 -43.01 -15.50 -21.82
CA VAL A 53 -44.37 -16.02 -21.57
C VAL A 53 -45.39 -14.87 -21.59
N LYS A 54 -46.47 -15.03 -22.37
CA LYS A 54 -47.48 -13.98 -22.60
C LYS A 54 -48.43 -13.77 -21.42
N VAL A 55 -48.67 -14.80 -20.62
CA VAL A 55 -49.59 -14.74 -19.47
C VAL A 55 -48.88 -14.12 -18.27
N PRO A 56 -49.33 -12.96 -17.74
CA PRO A 56 -48.57 -12.15 -16.78
C PRO A 56 -48.38 -12.83 -15.42
N ILE A 57 -49.38 -13.55 -14.91
CA ILE A 57 -49.29 -14.26 -13.61
C ILE A 57 -48.29 -15.40 -13.70
N ILE A 58 -48.41 -16.25 -14.74
CA ILE A 58 -47.51 -17.38 -14.98
C ILE A 58 -46.08 -16.88 -15.21
N ARG A 59 -45.92 -15.77 -15.94
CA ARG A 59 -44.62 -15.13 -16.16
C ARG A 59 -43.96 -14.73 -14.84
N GLN A 60 -44.66 -14.05 -13.92
CA GLN A 60 -44.06 -13.63 -12.65
C GLN A 60 -43.62 -14.81 -11.78
N ILE A 61 -44.42 -15.89 -11.74
CA ILE A 61 -44.07 -17.12 -11.01
C ILE A 61 -42.81 -17.76 -11.60
N LEU A 62 -42.73 -17.88 -12.93
CA LEU A 62 -41.56 -18.46 -13.61
C LEU A 62 -40.31 -17.58 -13.46
N ILE A 63 -40.46 -16.26 -13.41
CA ILE A 63 -39.35 -15.33 -13.15
C ILE A 63 -38.81 -15.51 -11.73
N ALA A 64 -39.67 -15.56 -10.72
CA ALA A 64 -39.26 -15.79 -9.34
C ALA A 64 -38.51 -17.13 -9.20
N LEU A 65 -39.01 -18.18 -9.84
CA LEU A 65 -38.36 -19.49 -9.89
C LEU A 65 -36.99 -19.43 -10.59
N TYR A 66 -36.89 -18.73 -11.73
CA TYR A 66 -35.62 -18.53 -12.42
C TYR A 66 -34.60 -17.80 -11.55
N LEU A 67 -34.99 -16.71 -10.86
CA LEU A 67 -34.08 -15.95 -10.00
C LEU A 67 -33.49 -16.82 -8.89
N PHE A 68 -34.32 -17.64 -8.23
CA PHE A 68 -33.87 -18.57 -7.20
C PHE A 68 -32.90 -19.62 -7.76
N ILE A 69 -33.25 -20.26 -8.88
CA ILE A 69 -32.41 -21.27 -9.52
C ILE A 69 -31.10 -20.66 -10.04
N ASN A 70 -31.12 -19.42 -10.54
CA ASN A 70 -29.93 -18.72 -11.03
C ASN A 70 -28.96 -18.35 -9.91
N VAL A 71 -29.46 -17.89 -8.76
CA VAL A 71 -28.63 -17.65 -7.57
C VAL A 71 -28.02 -18.96 -7.07
N ALA A 72 -28.83 -20.03 -6.97
CA ALA A 72 -28.33 -21.35 -6.58
C ALA A 72 -27.26 -21.88 -7.57
N CYS A 73 -27.49 -21.70 -8.87
CA CYS A 73 -26.53 -22.05 -9.91
C CYS A 73 -25.21 -21.26 -9.77
N MET A 74 -25.28 -19.96 -9.47
CA MET A 74 -24.09 -19.14 -9.25
C MET A 74 -23.31 -19.55 -7.99
N ILE A 75 -24.01 -19.87 -6.90
CA ILE A 75 -23.38 -20.31 -5.64
C ILE A 75 -22.69 -21.68 -5.82
N ILE A 76 -23.38 -22.62 -6.48
CA ILE A 76 -22.89 -24.00 -6.64
C ILE A 76 -21.80 -24.06 -7.72
N THR A 77 -21.94 -23.27 -8.79
CA THR A 77 -21.11 -23.41 -9.99
C THR A 77 -20.19 -22.24 -10.32
N GLY A 78 -20.34 -21.06 -9.70
CA GLY A 78 -19.58 -19.86 -10.07
C GLY A 78 -19.77 -19.40 -11.53
N ILE A 79 -20.61 -20.07 -12.33
CA ILE A 79 -20.91 -19.70 -13.72
C ILE A 79 -22.11 -18.76 -13.71
N HIS A 80 -21.95 -17.59 -14.34
CA HIS A 80 -23.05 -16.68 -14.61
C HIS A 80 -23.18 -16.41 -16.11
N ILE A 81 -24.34 -16.78 -16.68
CA ILE A 81 -24.71 -16.46 -18.07
C ILE A 81 -25.94 -15.57 -17.99
N SER A 82 -25.79 -14.30 -18.37
CA SER A 82 -26.91 -13.36 -18.29
C SER A 82 -28.02 -13.72 -19.29
N ARG A 83 -29.28 -13.57 -18.86
CA ARG A 83 -30.46 -13.84 -19.71
C ARG A 83 -30.58 -12.89 -20.89
N GLU A 84 -29.92 -11.73 -20.83
CA GLU A 84 -29.99 -10.67 -21.84
C GLU A 84 -29.15 -10.99 -23.07
N ASN A 85 -28.28 -11.99 -22.97
CA ASN A 85 -27.52 -12.50 -24.11
C ASN A 85 -28.45 -13.25 -25.07
N ASP A 86 -28.38 -12.94 -26.37
CA ASP A 86 -29.02 -13.71 -27.43
C ASP A 86 -28.03 -14.75 -27.99
N ILE A 87 -28.07 -15.97 -27.46
CA ILE A 87 -27.11 -17.03 -27.83
C ILE A 87 -27.82 -18.08 -28.69
N GLY A 88 -27.30 -18.40 -29.88
CA GLY A 88 -27.84 -19.44 -30.77
C GLY A 88 -27.75 -20.87 -30.19
N PRO A 89 -28.35 -21.88 -30.83
CA PRO A 89 -28.29 -23.28 -30.38
C PRO A 89 -26.88 -23.88 -30.47
N GLY A 90 -26.56 -24.82 -29.58
CA GLY A 90 -25.27 -25.51 -29.51
C GLY A 90 -24.25 -24.88 -28.57
N LEU A 91 -24.67 -24.26 -27.46
CA LEU A 91 -23.77 -23.70 -26.43
C LEU A 91 -23.29 -24.81 -25.47
N VAL A 92 -21.98 -24.93 -25.28
CA VAL A 92 -21.37 -25.88 -24.35
C VAL A 92 -20.38 -25.14 -23.45
N VAL A 93 -20.62 -25.17 -22.14
CA VAL A 93 -19.68 -24.68 -21.12
C VAL A 93 -18.95 -25.86 -20.50
N HIS A 94 -17.62 -25.77 -20.46
CA HIS A 94 -16.70 -26.79 -19.94
C HIS A 94 -16.17 -26.41 -18.54
N ASN A 95 -16.06 -27.40 -17.64
CA ASN A 95 -15.35 -27.44 -16.34
C ASN A 95 -15.25 -26.12 -15.54
N PHE A 96 -16.04 -26.00 -14.47
CA PHE A 96 -16.17 -24.78 -13.67
C PHE A 96 -15.47 -24.80 -12.31
N CYS A 97 -14.83 -25.90 -11.90
CA CYS A 97 -14.06 -25.96 -10.64
C CYS A 97 -12.76 -26.74 -10.81
N GLY A 98 -11.74 -26.29 -10.09
CA GLY A 98 -10.32 -26.44 -10.42
C GLY A 98 -9.77 -27.86 -10.35
N ILE A 99 -8.75 -28.07 -11.19
CA ILE A 99 -7.97 -29.30 -11.42
C ILE A 99 -8.62 -30.27 -12.42
N LEU A 100 -8.20 -30.18 -13.68
CA LEU A 100 -8.58 -31.10 -14.76
C LEU A 100 -7.38 -31.99 -15.12
N VAL A 101 -7.54 -33.31 -15.08
CA VAL A 101 -6.43 -34.25 -15.36
C VAL A 101 -6.82 -35.29 -16.41
N LEU A 102 -6.28 -35.16 -17.62
CA LEU A 102 -6.50 -36.08 -18.75
C LEU A 102 -5.17 -36.71 -19.23
N ALA A 103 -4.34 -37.18 -18.29
CA ALA A 103 -3.06 -37.82 -18.57
C ALA A 103 -3.21 -39.32 -18.96
N LYS A 104 -2.21 -39.87 -19.67
CA LYS A 104 -2.06 -41.30 -19.96
C LYS A 104 -1.60 -42.07 -18.72
N LYS A 105 -0.63 -41.49 -18.00
CA LYS A 105 0.01 -42.04 -16.80
C LYS A 105 0.52 -40.87 -15.96
N ILE A 106 0.42 -40.98 -14.64
CA ILE A 106 1.02 -40.07 -13.66
C ILE A 106 1.83 -40.91 -12.68
N GLY A 107 3.06 -40.49 -12.41
CA GLY A 107 3.94 -41.12 -11.43
C GLY A 107 3.52 -40.85 -9.98
N HIS A 108 4.27 -41.41 -9.03
CA HIS A 108 3.98 -41.25 -7.61
C HIS A 108 4.33 -39.84 -7.10
N SER A 109 3.62 -39.38 -6.05
CA SER A 109 3.90 -38.13 -5.32
C SER A 109 3.80 -36.82 -6.12
N CYS A 110 2.86 -36.71 -7.07
CA CYS A 110 2.61 -35.45 -7.78
C CYS A 110 1.61 -34.53 -7.04
N THR A 111 1.81 -33.21 -7.12
CA THR A 111 0.93 -32.19 -6.51
C THR A 111 0.28 -31.33 -7.58
N LEU A 112 -1.04 -31.22 -7.56
CA LEU A 112 -1.83 -30.37 -8.48
C LEU A 112 -2.53 -29.28 -7.67
N ASN A 113 -2.32 -28.02 -8.05
CA ASN A 113 -2.96 -26.87 -7.41
C ASN A 113 -4.15 -26.35 -8.22
N GLN A 114 -4.99 -25.55 -7.58
CA GLN A 114 -6.25 -25.06 -8.12
C GLN A 114 -6.15 -24.51 -9.54
N GLY A 115 -7.06 -24.92 -10.42
CA GLY A 115 -7.11 -24.46 -11.81
C GLY A 115 -6.05 -25.07 -12.73
N ALA A 116 -5.20 -25.98 -12.25
CA ALA A 116 -4.29 -26.74 -13.12
C ALA A 116 -5.08 -27.62 -14.11
N SER A 117 -4.71 -27.62 -15.39
CA SER A 117 -5.41 -28.40 -16.42
C SER A 117 -4.43 -29.18 -17.28
N ILE A 118 -4.38 -30.50 -17.11
CA ILE A 118 -3.72 -31.43 -18.02
C ILE A 118 -4.75 -31.90 -19.05
N MET A 119 -4.53 -31.48 -20.29
CA MET A 119 -5.50 -31.56 -21.38
C MET A 119 -4.96 -32.42 -22.53
N ASN A 120 -5.87 -33.23 -23.07
CA ASN A 120 -5.66 -34.00 -24.29
C ASN A 120 -6.01 -33.12 -25.51
N VAL A 121 -5.17 -33.15 -26.55
CA VAL A 121 -5.52 -32.60 -27.87
C VAL A 121 -5.98 -33.74 -28.78
N ARG A 122 -7.19 -33.58 -29.33
CA ARG A 122 -7.83 -34.58 -30.20
C ARG A 122 -6.88 -35.00 -31.34
N GLY A 123 -6.59 -36.30 -31.43
CA GLY A 123 -5.72 -36.88 -32.46
C GLY A 123 -4.21 -36.92 -32.13
N VAL A 124 -3.77 -36.25 -31.05
CA VAL A 124 -2.33 -36.13 -30.71
C VAL A 124 -1.94 -37.10 -29.59
N GLY A 125 -2.85 -37.44 -28.68
CA GLY A 125 -2.63 -38.38 -27.57
C GLY A 125 -2.70 -37.71 -26.20
N ARG A 126 -2.33 -38.45 -25.14
CA ARG A 126 -2.39 -37.98 -23.73
C ARG A 126 -0.98 -37.85 -23.14
N ALA A 127 -0.77 -36.84 -22.30
CA ALA A 127 0.51 -36.60 -21.64
C ALA A 127 0.92 -37.74 -20.69
N THR A 128 2.22 -37.99 -20.57
CA THR A 128 2.81 -38.92 -19.59
C THR A 128 3.56 -38.10 -18.56
N ILE A 129 3.23 -38.25 -17.28
CA ILE A 129 3.82 -37.49 -16.18
C ILE A 129 4.64 -38.44 -15.31
N GLY A 130 5.88 -38.04 -15.02
CA GLY A 130 6.81 -38.72 -14.12
C GLY A 130 6.42 -38.60 -12.65
N ASN A 131 7.37 -38.92 -11.79
CA ASN A 131 7.23 -38.93 -10.35
C ASN A 131 7.58 -37.56 -9.74
N ASN A 132 7.02 -37.25 -8.58
CA ASN A 132 7.37 -36.07 -7.77
C ASN A 132 7.25 -34.73 -8.51
N CYS A 133 6.21 -34.56 -9.33
CA CYS A 133 5.99 -33.35 -10.11
C CYS A 133 5.03 -32.38 -9.40
N TYR A 134 5.36 -31.09 -9.40
CA TYR A 134 4.52 -30.02 -8.84
C TYR A 134 3.90 -29.17 -9.95
N PHE A 135 2.59 -28.99 -9.92
CA PHE A 135 1.85 -28.18 -10.87
C PHE A 135 1.20 -26.99 -10.16
N GLY A 136 1.74 -25.80 -10.39
CA GLY A 136 1.26 -24.55 -9.81
C GLY A 136 -0.14 -24.15 -10.27
N ALA A 137 -0.80 -23.30 -9.49
CA ALA A 137 -2.19 -22.91 -9.74
C ALA A 137 -2.38 -22.34 -11.16
N GLY A 138 -3.44 -22.76 -11.85
CA GLY A 138 -3.81 -22.25 -13.18
C GLY A 138 -2.95 -22.74 -14.36
N CYS A 139 -1.93 -23.58 -14.13
CA CYS A 139 -1.07 -24.09 -15.20
C CYS A 139 -1.84 -24.98 -16.19
N LYS A 140 -1.41 -25.04 -17.45
CA LYS A 140 -2.04 -25.84 -18.51
C LYS A 140 -0.99 -26.71 -19.19
N VAL A 141 -1.19 -28.02 -19.19
CA VAL A 141 -0.35 -28.99 -19.88
C VAL A 141 -1.16 -29.55 -21.04
N VAL A 142 -0.66 -29.43 -22.27
CA VAL A 142 -1.48 -29.67 -23.47
C VAL A 142 -0.75 -30.56 -24.47
N GLY A 143 -1.38 -31.69 -24.83
CA GLY A 143 -0.90 -32.59 -25.88
C GLY A 143 -0.29 -33.90 -25.37
N ALA A 144 0.31 -34.67 -26.29
CA ALA A 144 1.01 -35.91 -25.98
C ALA A 144 2.48 -35.65 -25.65
N ILE A 145 2.69 -34.98 -24.52
CA ILE A 145 4.03 -34.62 -24.05
C ILE A 145 4.46 -35.50 -22.87
N THR A 146 5.76 -35.65 -22.72
CA THR A 146 6.39 -36.36 -21.59
C THR A 146 6.96 -35.34 -20.61
N ILE A 147 6.49 -35.40 -19.37
CA ILE A 147 7.04 -34.67 -18.23
C ILE A 147 7.87 -35.67 -17.42
N GLY A 148 9.17 -35.39 -17.27
CA GLY A 148 10.10 -36.21 -16.49
C GLY A 148 9.83 -36.19 -14.98
N ASP A 149 10.75 -36.78 -14.21
CA ASP A 149 10.66 -36.85 -12.75
C ASP A 149 11.16 -35.56 -12.09
N ASN A 150 10.64 -35.19 -10.92
CA ASN A 150 11.05 -34.00 -10.15
C ASN A 150 10.87 -32.67 -10.91
N VAL A 151 9.80 -32.55 -11.69
CA VAL A 151 9.52 -31.35 -12.49
C VAL A 151 8.63 -30.38 -11.72
N VAL A 152 8.96 -29.09 -11.78
CA VAL A 152 8.15 -28.01 -11.21
C VAL A 152 7.57 -27.15 -12.33
N VAL A 153 6.25 -27.19 -12.50
CA VAL A 153 5.51 -26.31 -13.42
C VAL A 153 4.99 -25.12 -12.63
N SER A 154 5.49 -23.93 -12.93
CA SER A 154 5.09 -22.71 -12.22
C SER A 154 3.63 -22.31 -12.50
N PRO A 155 2.97 -21.58 -11.58
CA PRO A 155 1.59 -21.12 -11.76
C PRO A 155 1.35 -20.40 -13.09
N ASN A 156 0.16 -20.59 -13.67
CA ASN A 156 -0.30 -20.01 -14.94
C ASN A 156 0.54 -20.32 -16.21
N SER A 157 1.46 -21.28 -16.14
CA SER A 157 2.31 -21.65 -17.29
C SER A 157 1.58 -22.54 -18.30
N LEU A 158 1.92 -22.44 -19.60
CA LEU A 158 1.40 -23.28 -20.69
C LEU A 158 2.49 -24.22 -21.21
N VAL A 159 2.44 -25.50 -20.83
CA VAL A 159 3.39 -26.53 -21.25
C VAL A 159 2.86 -27.25 -22.48
N ILE A 160 3.58 -27.12 -23.60
CA ILE A 160 3.22 -27.70 -24.91
C ILE A 160 4.34 -28.56 -25.51
N THR A 161 5.47 -28.69 -24.83
CA THR A 161 6.64 -29.47 -25.26
C THR A 161 7.13 -30.35 -24.11
N ASP A 162 7.88 -31.40 -24.44
CA ASP A 162 8.46 -32.31 -23.45
C ASP A 162 9.35 -31.58 -22.45
N VAL A 163 9.28 -31.99 -21.18
CA VAL A 163 10.02 -31.39 -20.07
C VAL A 163 10.95 -32.44 -19.46
N PRO A 164 12.28 -32.22 -19.46
CA PRO A 164 13.23 -33.18 -18.90
C PRO A 164 13.11 -33.24 -17.37
N SER A 165 13.54 -34.37 -16.78
CA SER A 165 13.56 -34.55 -15.32
C SER A 165 14.40 -33.47 -14.63
N GLY A 166 13.97 -33.04 -13.44
CA GLY A 166 14.65 -32.03 -12.62
C GLY A 166 14.50 -30.57 -13.08
N ALA A 167 13.69 -30.32 -14.10
CA ALA A 167 13.50 -28.98 -14.66
C ALA A 167 12.38 -28.19 -13.97
N THR A 168 12.58 -26.87 -13.86
CA THR A 168 11.53 -25.91 -13.52
C THR A 168 11.12 -25.14 -14.77
N VAL A 169 9.82 -25.14 -15.09
CA VAL A 169 9.26 -24.50 -16.29
C VAL A 169 8.27 -23.39 -15.95
N LEU A 170 8.37 -22.26 -16.63
CA LEU A 170 7.52 -21.08 -16.43
C LEU A 170 7.20 -20.38 -17.78
N GLY A 171 6.00 -19.81 -17.88
CA GLY A 171 5.62 -18.89 -18.95
C GLY A 171 4.58 -19.45 -19.93
N VAL A 172 4.23 -18.65 -20.95
CA VAL A 172 3.26 -18.98 -21.99
C VAL A 172 3.83 -18.59 -23.36
N PRO A 173 4.33 -19.54 -24.18
CA PRO A 173 4.56 -20.95 -23.84
C PRO A 173 5.69 -21.11 -22.80
N ALA A 174 5.60 -22.16 -21.99
CA ALA A 174 6.51 -22.41 -20.88
C ALA A 174 7.92 -22.74 -21.38
N ARG A 175 8.95 -22.16 -20.75
CA ARG A 175 10.36 -22.43 -21.01
C ARG A 175 11.03 -22.94 -19.74
N VAL A 176 12.07 -23.75 -19.90
CA VAL A 176 12.91 -24.23 -18.79
C VAL A 176 13.72 -23.04 -18.25
N ILE A 177 13.55 -22.73 -16.97
CA ILE A 177 14.26 -21.62 -16.29
C ILE A 177 15.44 -22.13 -15.46
N SER A 178 15.33 -23.34 -14.90
CA SER A 178 16.40 -23.98 -14.15
C SER A 178 16.40 -25.48 -14.40
N ARG A 179 17.59 -26.10 -14.34
CA ARG A 179 17.82 -27.55 -14.41
C ARG A 179 18.27 -28.14 -13.06
N GLU A 180 18.28 -27.34 -11.99
CA GLU A 180 18.58 -27.78 -10.62
C GLU A 180 17.28 -27.74 -9.82
N ALA A 181 16.84 -28.91 -9.34
CA ALA A 181 15.53 -29.07 -8.71
C ALA A 181 15.51 -28.51 -7.27
N SER A 182 14.74 -27.45 -7.03
CA SER A 182 14.29 -27.08 -5.68
C SER A 182 13.27 -28.12 -5.20
N HIS A 183 13.57 -28.83 -4.11
CA HIS A 183 12.74 -29.91 -3.58
C HIS A 183 11.27 -29.50 -3.32
N PRO A 184 10.26 -30.30 -3.70
CA PRO A 184 8.84 -29.94 -3.55
C PRO A 184 8.29 -30.00 -2.12
N ARG A 185 9.10 -30.39 -1.12
CA ARG A 185 8.75 -30.36 0.32
C ARG A 185 9.25 -29.10 1.05
N ALA A 186 10.17 -28.36 0.46
CA ALA A 186 10.42 -27.00 0.90
C ALA A 186 9.31 -26.15 0.29
N GLY A 187 8.50 -25.48 1.11
CA GLY A 187 7.55 -24.49 0.61
C GLY A 187 8.27 -23.59 -0.38
N PHE A 188 7.64 -23.32 -1.52
CA PHE A 188 8.16 -22.46 -2.58
C PHE A 188 8.82 -21.23 -1.96
N ASP A 189 10.15 -21.24 -1.87
CA ASP A 189 10.90 -20.12 -1.37
C ASP A 189 10.96 -19.11 -2.52
N PHE A 190 10.06 -18.13 -2.46
CA PHE A 190 10.11 -16.98 -3.37
C PHE A 190 11.46 -16.24 -3.27
N GLY A 191 12.29 -16.51 -2.25
CA GLY A 191 13.61 -15.91 -2.07
C GLY A 191 14.58 -16.13 -3.23
N CYS A 192 14.55 -17.27 -3.92
CA CYS A 192 15.54 -17.55 -4.98
C CYS A 192 15.20 -16.91 -6.35
N LEU A 193 13.98 -16.39 -6.52
CA LEU A 193 13.62 -15.50 -7.65
C LEU A 193 13.68 -14.02 -7.27
N VAL A 194 14.03 -13.71 -6.02
CA VAL A 194 14.36 -12.37 -5.50
C VAL A 194 15.86 -12.29 -5.20
N THR A 195 16.71 -13.06 -5.89
CA THR A 195 18.11 -12.66 -6.02
C THR A 195 18.17 -11.60 -7.09
N ASN A 196 18.39 -10.35 -6.66
CA ASN A 196 18.68 -9.15 -7.44
C ASN A 196 18.45 -9.31 -8.94
N PRO A 197 17.42 -8.67 -9.54
CA PRO A 197 17.56 -8.35 -10.95
C PRO A 197 18.80 -7.46 -11.02
N THR A 198 19.91 -8.02 -11.48
CA THR A 198 21.00 -7.25 -12.07
C THR A 198 20.33 -6.22 -12.95
N SER A 199 20.53 -4.98 -12.55
CA SER A 199 20.09 -3.73 -13.15
C SER A 199 20.09 -3.78 -14.67
N THR A 200 19.07 -4.36 -15.28
CA THR A 200 18.55 -3.85 -16.53
C THR A 200 17.59 -2.72 -16.18
N GLN A 201 18.15 -1.68 -15.54
CA GLN A 201 17.61 -0.34 -15.61
C GLN A 201 17.55 0.03 -17.10
N ARG A 202 16.41 -0.22 -17.73
CA ARG A 202 15.91 0.78 -18.68
C ARG A 202 15.27 1.87 -17.85
N SER A 203 16.08 2.63 -17.10
CA SER A 203 15.63 3.93 -16.66
C SER A 203 15.37 4.74 -17.92
N ARG A 204 14.21 5.40 -17.98
CA ARG A 204 14.06 6.55 -18.87
C ARG A 204 15.23 7.47 -18.52
N LYS A 205 16.12 7.76 -19.48
CA LYS A 205 17.27 8.67 -19.32
C LYS A 205 16.86 10.14 -19.02
N GLY A 206 15.60 10.42 -18.74
CA GLY A 206 15.08 11.74 -18.39
C GLY A 206 14.14 11.64 -17.20
N GLY A 207 14.19 12.63 -16.30
CA GLY A 207 13.32 12.70 -15.13
C GLY A 207 11.83 12.89 -15.48
N TYR A 208 10.94 12.55 -14.55
CA TYR A 208 9.50 12.72 -14.71
C TYR A 208 9.06 14.16 -14.49
N SER A 209 7.95 14.56 -15.11
CA SER A 209 7.26 15.81 -14.79
C SER A 209 6.08 15.54 -13.85
N LEU A 210 6.13 16.09 -12.63
CA LEU A 210 5.26 15.72 -11.52
C LEU A 210 4.48 16.93 -11.00
N ALA A 211 3.18 16.78 -10.78
CA ALA A 211 2.39 17.74 -10.00
C ALA A 211 2.10 17.18 -8.60
N MET A 212 2.76 17.72 -7.58
CA MET A 212 2.50 17.39 -6.18
C MET A 212 1.37 18.26 -5.64
N VAL A 213 0.24 17.63 -5.28
CA VAL A 213 -0.95 18.33 -4.76
C VAL A 213 -0.87 18.41 -3.25
N ALA A 214 -0.62 19.62 -2.73
CA ALA A 214 -0.52 19.91 -1.30
C ALA A 214 -1.70 20.76 -0.85
N ALA A 215 -2.81 20.11 -0.48
CA ALA A 215 -4.03 20.76 0.01
C ALA A 215 -3.93 21.16 1.50
N CYS A 216 -2.84 21.86 1.84
CA CYS A 216 -2.51 22.33 3.18
C CYS A 216 -1.75 23.67 3.10
N PRO A 217 -1.60 24.41 4.21
CA PRO A 217 -0.65 25.51 4.28
C PRO A 217 0.76 25.01 3.97
N PHE A 218 1.44 25.64 3.02
CA PHE A 218 2.74 25.20 2.51
C PHE A 218 3.61 26.39 2.04
N PRO A 219 4.91 26.41 2.39
CA PRO A 219 5.63 25.40 3.17
C PRO A 219 5.31 25.46 4.67
N ALA A 220 5.51 24.34 5.38
CA ALA A 220 5.41 24.28 6.84
C ALA A 220 6.31 23.14 7.40
N ASN A 221 6.82 23.30 8.62
CA ASN A 221 7.80 22.38 9.25
C ASN A 221 7.15 21.26 10.07
N HIS A 222 5.86 21.01 9.92
CA HIS A 222 5.14 19.99 10.69
C HIS A 222 4.20 19.14 9.83
N GLY A 223 4.03 17.88 10.22
CA GLY A 223 3.10 16.95 9.58
C GLY A 223 3.42 16.72 8.10
N SER A 224 2.37 16.55 7.29
CA SER A 224 2.52 16.23 5.86
C SER A 224 3.24 17.30 5.05
N ALA A 225 3.17 18.58 5.44
CA ALA A 225 3.81 19.67 4.70
C ALA A 225 5.34 19.55 4.70
N ALA A 226 5.93 19.13 5.82
CA ALA A 226 7.38 18.88 5.91
C ALA A 226 7.79 17.73 5.00
N SER A 227 7.05 16.62 5.06
CA SER A 227 7.30 15.45 4.21
C SER A 227 7.13 15.75 2.72
N ILE A 228 6.13 16.55 2.32
CA ILE A 228 5.95 16.98 0.91
C ILE A 228 7.16 17.79 0.46
N ARG A 229 7.64 18.73 1.29
CA ARG A 229 8.80 19.57 0.97
C ARG A 229 10.05 18.72 0.76
N GLU A 230 10.40 17.89 1.74
CA GLU A 230 11.61 17.06 1.70
C GLU A 230 11.58 16.06 0.54
N MET A 231 10.43 15.42 0.30
CA MET A 231 10.23 14.56 -0.86
C MET A 231 10.37 15.34 -2.18
N SER A 232 9.78 16.53 -2.28
CA SER A 232 9.84 17.34 -3.49
C SER A 232 11.26 17.82 -3.82
N ASP A 233 12.02 18.21 -2.79
CA ASP A 233 13.41 18.63 -2.95
C ASP A 233 14.27 17.43 -3.37
N THR A 234 14.09 16.27 -2.72
CA THR A 234 14.81 15.03 -3.08
C THR A 234 14.51 14.56 -4.50
N LEU A 235 13.24 14.54 -4.92
CA LEU A 235 12.85 14.19 -6.28
C LEU A 235 13.43 15.17 -7.32
N THR A 236 13.53 16.45 -6.96
CA THR A 236 14.17 17.45 -7.84
C THR A 236 15.68 17.23 -7.93
N ASP A 237 16.34 16.86 -6.83
CA ASP A 237 17.76 16.52 -6.78
C ASP A 237 18.09 15.24 -7.57
N MET A 238 17.12 14.33 -7.69
CA MET A 238 17.17 13.16 -8.56
C MET A 238 16.94 13.50 -10.05
N GLY A 239 16.65 14.76 -10.38
CA GLY A 239 16.52 15.26 -11.75
C GLY A 239 15.09 15.28 -12.30
N HIS A 240 14.06 15.18 -11.45
CA HIS A 240 12.66 15.31 -11.87
C HIS A 240 12.20 16.78 -11.89
N ASP A 241 11.25 17.10 -12.77
CA ASP A 241 10.61 18.43 -12.81
C ASP A 241 9.38 18.43 -11.91
N VAL A 242 9.55 18.93 -10.69
CA VAL A 242 8.53 18.89 -9.62
C VAL A 242 7.80 20.22 -9.51
N HIS A 243 6.47 20.15 -9.64
CA HIS A 243 5.55 21.29 -9.51
C HIS A 243 4.65 21.09 -8.30
N ILE A 244 4.84 21.87 -7.25
CA ILE A 244 3.97 21.84 -6.06
C ILE A 244 2.78 22.75 -6.32
N VAL A 245 1.56 22.23 -6.17
CA VAL A 245 0.31 22.99 -6.34
C VAL A 245 -0.39 23.07 -4.99
N THR A 246 -0.51 24.28 -4.44
CA THR A 246 -0.94 24.50 -3.06
C THR A 246 -1.77 25.78 -2.85
N TYR A 247 -2.27 25.96 -1.63
CA TYR A 247 -3.01 27.14 -1.16
C TYR A 247 -2.11 28.39 -1.06
N PRO A 248 -2.65 29.60 -0.79
CA PRO A 248 -1.82 30.80 -0.70
C PRO A 248 -1.11 30.95 0.65
N PHE A 249 -1.36 30.05 1.61
CA PHE A 249 -0.89 30.17 2.99
C PHE A 249 0.35 29.33 3.25
N GLY A 250 1.26 29.78 4.11
CA GLY A 250 2.42 29.01 4.56
C GLY A 250 3.25 29.76 5.62
N GLN A 251 4.34 29.13 6.05
CA GLN A 251 5.35 29.72 6.94
C GLN A 251 6.44 30.41 6.10
N GLU A 252 6.82 31.62 6.49
CA GLU A 252 7.69 32.51 5.70
C GLU A 252 9.18 32.17 5.86
N ASP A 253 9.57 31.59 6.99
CA ASP A 253 10.95 31.21 7.32
C ASP A 253 11.41 29.93 6.59
N ILE A 254 10.49 29.21 5.94
CA ILE A 254 10.76 27.93 5.30
C ILE A 254 10.83 28.10 3.79
N HIS A 255 11.92 27.61 3.22
CA HIS A 255 12.18 27.68 1.80
C HIS A 255 12.13 26.29 1.17
N VAL A 256 11.51 26.20 0.00
CA VAL A 256 11.57 25.04 -0.90
C VAL A 256 12.77 25.25 -1.79
N ARG A 257 13.68 24.27 -1.88
CA ARG A 257 14.99 24.51 -2.50
C ARG A 257 14.89 24.66 -4.01
N ARG A 258 14.23 23.71 -4.69
CA ARG A 258 14.29 23.62 -6.16
C ARG A 258 12.95 23.37 -6.85
N ALA A 259 11.95 22.82 -6.16
CA ALA A 259 10.63 22.58 -6.75
C ALA A 259 9.88 23.89 -7.05
N LYS A 260 9.14 23.93 -8.17
CA LYS A 260 8.35 25.11 -8.56
C LYS A 260 7.03 25.13 -7.80
N VAL A 261 6.79 26.19 -7.01
CA VAL A 261 5.57 26.31 -6.20
C VAL A 261 4.52 27.19 -6.90
N HIS A 262 3.36 26.59 -7.16
CA HIS A 262 2.18 27.22 -7.77
C HIS A 262 1.10 27.41 -6.70
N ARG A 263 0.67 28.65 -6.47
CA ARG A 263 -0.33 29.00 -5.45
C ARG A 263 -1.62 29.49 -6.07
N THR A 264 -2.75 29.24 -5.41
CA THR A 264 -4.07 29.72 -5.85
C THR A 264 -4.22 31.25 -5.80
N GLY A 265 -3.34 31.93 -5.07
CA GLY A 265 -3.24 33.39 -5.02
C GLY A 265 -1.88 33.85 -4.47
N PRO A 266 -1.72 35.16 -4.23
CA PRO A 266 -0.51 35.73 -3.61
C PRO A 266 -0.22 35.08 -2.24
N PHE A 267 1.07 34.93 -1.92
CA PHE A 267 1.50 34.34 -0.65
C PHE A 267 1.00 35.16 0.54
N ARG A 268 0.53 34.45 1.58
CA ARG A 268 0.07 35.02 2.85
C ARG A 268 0.67 34.23 4.01
N PRO A 269 1.43 34.86 4.91
CA PRO A 269 1.92 34.20 6.11
C PRO A 269 0.74 33.75 6.97
N GLU A 270 0.72 32.48 7.38
CA GLU A 270 -0.30 31.95 8.29
C GLU A 270 0.42 31.22 9.42
N THR A 271 0.42 31.81 10.61
CA THR A 271 1.11 31.27 11.79
C THR A 271 0.27 30.27 12.57
N ASN A 272 -1.04 30.22 12.32
CA ASN A 272 -1.97 29.42 13.12
C ASN A 272 -3.09 28.82 12.28
N ALA A 273 -2.71 28.08 11.24
CA ALA A 273 -3.66 27.39 10.39
C ALA A 273 -4.45 26.36 11.22
N LYS A 274 -5.73 26.66 11.48
CA LYS A 274 -6.68 25.64 11.95
C LYS A 274 -6.80 24.58 10.85
N VAL A 275 -6.13 23.45 11.05
CA VAL A 275 -6.32 22.25 10.24
C VAL A 275 -7.76 21.79 10.46
N GLY A 276 -8.49 21.46 9.40
CA GLY A 276 -9.88 20.99 9.47
C GLY A 276 -10.80 21.54 8.37
N PRO A 277 -12.01 20.97 8.23
CA PRO A 277 -13.00 21.42 7.24
C PRO A 277 -13.54 22.81 7.59
N SER A 278 -13.62 23.70 6.60
CA SER A 278 -14.29 25.00 6.72
C SER A 278 -14.99 25.36 5.41
N SER A 279 -16.04 26.18 5.46
CA SER A 279 -16.74 26.64 4.25
C SER A 279 -15.82 27.37 3.26
N LYS A 280 -14.83 28.11 3.79
CA LYS A 280 -13.77 28.75 2.99
C LYS A 280 -12.88 27.73 2.27
N LYS A 281 -12.69 26.53 2.83
CA LYS A 281 -11.86 25.47 2.26
C LYS A 281 -12.42 24.94 0.94
N PHE A 282 -13.74 24.77 0.81
CA PHE A 282 -14.35 24.34 -0.46
C PHE A 282 -14.06 25.31 -1.63
N SER A 283 -14.07 26.61 -1.36
CA SER A 283 -13.69 27.61 -2.38
C SER A 283 -12.21 27.49 -2.76
N LEU A 284 -11.34 27.28 -1.77
CA LEU A 284 -9.91 27.07 -2.00
C LEU A 284 -9.63 25.77 -2.76
N ASP A 285 -10.35 24.69 -2.47
CA ASP A 285 -10.23 23.40 -3.16
C ASP A 285 -10.62 23.51 -4.63
N PHE A 286 -11.70 24.25 -4.93
CA PHE A 286 -12.09 24.51 -6.31
C PHE A 286 -11.05 25.36 -7.06
N GLN A 287 -10.49 26.39 -6.40
CA GLN A 287 -9.40 27.18 -6.96
C GLN A 287 -8.14 26.33 -7.17
N LEU A 288 -7.84 25.43 -6.25
CA LEU A 288 -6.71 24.51 -6.33
C LEU A 288 -6.87 23.52 -7.49
N LEU A 289 -8.07 22.96 -7.68
CA LEU A 289 -8.39 22.11 -8.83
C LEU A 289 -8.18 22.86 -10.16
N ARG A 290 -8.65 24.11 -10.25
CA ARG A 290 -8.51 24.93 -11.46
C ARG A 290 -7.04 25.25 -11.74
N LEU A 291 -6.27 25.55 -10.71
CA LEU A 291 -4.82 25.75 -10.80
C LEU A 291 -4.10 24.47 -11.22
N LEU A 292 -4.39 23.34 -10.58
CA LEU A 292 -3.81 22.04 -10.91
C LEU A 292 -4.05 21.67 -12.37
N CYS A 293 -5.29 21.81 -12.86
CA CYS A 293 -5.59 21.57 -14.27
C CYS A 293 -4.87 22.54 -15.23
N ARG A 294 -4.58 23.77 -14.80
CA ARG A 294 -3.78 24.73 -15.59
C ARG A 294 -2.32 24.31 -15.62
N VAL A 295 -1.73 23.99 -14.47
CA VAL A 295 -0.33 23.54 -14.35
C VAL A 295 -0.10 22.27 -15.15
N ILE A 296 -1.02 21.29 -15.05
CA ILE A 296 -0.95 20.04 -15.82
C ILE A 296 -0.84 20.28 -17.34
N ARG A 297 -1.59 21.27 -17.85
CA ARG A 297 -1.59 21.59 -19.29
C ARG A 297 -0.40 22.46 -19.70
N ARG A 298 -0.03 23.44 -18.88
CA ARG A 298 1.03 24.41 -19.19
C ARG A 298 2.42 23.77 -19.11
N GLU A 299 2.63 22.95 -18.10
CA GLU A 299 3.95 22.39 -17.76
C GLU A 299 4.11 20.94 -18.24
N ASN A 300 3.13 20.42 -19.00
CA ASN A 300 3.13 19.06 -19.55
C ASN A 300 3.30 17.94 -18.51
N ILE A 301 2.70 18.11 -17.33
CA ILE A 301 2.78 17.15 -16.22
C ILE A 301 2.37 15.75 -16.67
N GLU A 302 3.20 14.76 -16.33
CA GLU A 302 2.97 13.36 -16.65
C GLU A 302 2.18 12.64 -15.54
N ILE A 303 2.45 12.94 -14.27
CA ILE A 303 1.87 12.25 -13.11
C ILE A 303 1.35 13.26 -12.07
N ILE A 304 0.15 12.99 -11.54
CA ILE A 304 -0.40 13.70 -10.38
C ILE A 304 -0.01 12.91 -9.12
N HIS A 305 0.74 13.53 -8.22
CA HIS A 305 1.09 12.96 -6.91
C HIS A 305 0.31 13.70 -5.83
N ALA A 306 -0.78 13.12 -5.35
CA ALA A 306 -1.68 13.74 -4.40
C ALA A 306 -1.34 13.34 -2.96
N HIS A 307 -1.23 14.32 -2.06
CA HIS A 307 -0.93 14.09 -0.65
C HIS A 307 -2.13 14.41 0.24
N ASN A 308 -2.28 13.63 1.30
CA ASN A 308 -3.43 13.69 2.20
C ASN A 308 -4.76 13.46 1.49
N TYR A 309 -5.81 13.40 2.28
CA TYR A 309 -7.13 13.06 1.81
C TYR A 309 -7.71 14.12 0.85
N GLU A 310 -7.57 15.40 1.19
CA GLU A 310 -8.09 16.49 0.37
C GLU A 310 -7.33 16.61 -0.96
N GLY A 311 -6.00 16.39 -0.92
CA GLY A 311 -5.20 16.32 -2.13
C GLY A 311 -5.65 15.17 -3.04
N ALA A 312 -6.00 14.01 -2.46
CA ALA A 312 -6.51 12.87 -3.20
C ALA A 312 -7.83 13.19 -3.90
N LEU A 313 -8.80 13.79 -3.20
CA LEU A 313 -10.09 14.17 -3.79
C LEU A 313 -9.91 15.15 -4.97
N ILE A 314 -9.05 16.15 -4.80
CA ILE A 314 -8.73 17.12 -5.87
C ILE A 314 -7.98 16.41 -7.02
N GLY A 315 -7.07 15.50 -6.70
CA GLY A 315 -6.34 14.68 -7.66
C GLY A 315 -7.25 13.77 -8.48
N ILE A 316 -8.29 13.19 -7.88
CA ILE A 316 -9.29 12.35 -8.59
C ILE A 316 -10.05 13.19 -9.62
N LEU A 317 -10.52 14.37 -9.24
CA LEU A 317 -11.19 15.29 -10.15
C LEU A 317 -10.25 15.74 -11.29
N ALA A 318 -9.01 16.08 -10.95
CA ALA A 318 -8.01 16.46 -11.96
C ALA A 318 -7.66 15.30 -12.89
N LYS A 319 -7.58 14.06 -12.39
CA LYS A 319 -7.42 12.85 -13.20
C LYS A 319 -8.56 12.68 -14.19
N TRP A 320 -9.81 12.87 -13.79
CA TRP A 320 -10.94 12.78 -14.73
C TRP A 320 -10.90 13.87 -15.80
N LEU A 321 -10.50 15.10 -15.43
CA LEU A 321 -10.44 16.25 -16.33
C LEU A 321 -9.23 16.23 -17.28
N THR A 322 -8.10 15.67 -16.85
CA THR A 322 -6.81 15.73 -17.58
C THR A 322 -6.33 14.38 -18.09
N ARG A 323 -6.92 13.27 -17.62
CA ARG A 323 -6.54 11.88 -17.91
C ARG A 323 -5.11 11.51 -17.54
N ARG A 324 -4.48 12.26 -16.63
CA ARG A 324 -3.16 11.92 -16.08
C ARG A 324 -3.29 10.87 -14.97
N PRO A 325 -2.33 9.93 -14.88
CA PRO A 325 -2.29 8.97 -13.78
C PRO A 325 -2.16 9.68 -12.42
N LEU A 326 -2.77 9.08 -11.40
CA LEU A 326 -2.84 9.60 -10.04
C LEU A 326 -2.18 8.62 -9.07
N LEU A 327 -1.12 9.08 -8.42
CA LEU A 327 -0.55 8.47 -7.22
C LEU A 327 -1.15 9.15 -5.98
N TYR A 328 -1.76 8.38 -5.08
CA TYR A 328 -2.26 8.88 -3.81
C TYR A 328 -1.33 8.50 -2.65
N ASN A 329 -0.75 9.50 -1.98
CA ASN A 329 0.01 9.33 -0.75
C ASN A 329 -0.87 9.52 0.48
N ALA A 330 -1.30 8.39 1.05
CA ALA A 330 -2.17 8.30 2.21
C ALA A 330 -1.37 8.42 3.50
N VAL A 331 -1.58 9.51 4.24
CA VAL A 331 -0.92 9.79 5.53
C VAL A 331 -1.81 9.39 6.72
N ASN A 332 -3.10 9.71 6.65
CA ASN A 332 -4.11 9.38 7.68
C ASN A 332 -5.41 8.91 7.03
N LEU A 333 -6.29 8.27 7.80
CA LEU A 333 -7.68 8.00 7.43
C LEU A 333 -8.57 9.21 7.73
N MET A 334 -9.61 9.42 6.91
CA MET A 334 -10.58 10.47 7.19
C MET A 334 -11.38 10.17 8.47
N SER A 335 -11.60 8.88 8.79
CA SER A 335 -12.16 8.46 10.07
C SER A 335 -11.41 8.99 11.28
N ASP A 336 -10.08 9.07 11.18
CA ASP A 336 -9.20 9.47 12.29
C ASP A 336 -9.11 10.99 12.40
N GLU A 337 -9.10 11.69 11.26
CA GLU A 337 -9.06 13.15 11.22
C GLU A 337 -10.42 13.78 11.57
N LEU A 338 -11.52 13.35 10.94
CA LEU A 338 -12.83 13.99 11.09
C LEU A 338 -13.43 13.79 12.48
N ALA A 339 -13.10 12.67 13.15
CA ALA A 339 -13.48 12.41 14.54
C ALA A 339 -12.92 13.46 15.52
N GLY A 340 -11.73 14.02 15.23
CA GLY A 340 -11.10 15.04 16.06
C GLY A 340 -11.68 16.45 15.91
N TYR A 341 -12.37 16.75 14.80
CA TYR A 341 -12.76 18.13 14.45
C TYR A 341 -14.16 18.57 14.92
N ASN A 342 -15.01 17.64 15.40
CA ASN A 342 -16.36 17.92 15.93
C ASN A 342 -17.25 18.81 15.02
N PHE A 343 -16.96 18.87 13.72
CA PHE A 343 -17.51 19.85 12.76
C PHE A 343 -18.91 19.48 12.25
N ILE A 344 -19.21 18.19 12.15
CA ILE A 344 -20.53 17.69 11.72
C ILE A 344 -21.23 17.09 12.94
N ARG A 345 -22.41 17.62 13.28
CA ARG A 345 -23.30 17.04 14.30
C ARG A 345 -24.57 16.52 13.63
N PRO A 346 -25.01 15.30 13.96
CA PRO A 346 -24.49 14.40 15.01
C PRO A 346 -23.23 13.60 14.60
N ALA A 347 -22.42 13.19 15.58
CA ALA A 347 -21.13 12.50 15.35
C ALA A 347 -21.25 11.19 14.54
N TRP A 348 -22.35 10.46 14.68
CA TRP A 348 -22.60 9.25 13.88
C TRP A 348 -22.70 9.54 12.37
N LEU A 349 -23.20 10.72 11.98
CA LEU A 349 -23.28 11.15 10.59
C LEU A 349 -21.89 11.52 10.07
N ALA A 350 -21.07 12.20 10.90
CA ALA A 350 -19.67 12.50 10.58
C ALA A 350 -18.88 11.20 10.33
N HIS A 351 -19.03 10.21 11.21
CA HIS A 351 -18.41 8.90 11.05
C HIS A 351 -18.94 8.13 9.83
N GLY A 352 -20.23 8.21 9.52
CA GLY A 352 -20.81 7.61 8.33
C GLY A 352 -20.25 8.21 7.03
N ILE A 353 -20.16 9.54 6.96
CA ILE A 353 -19.55 10.25 5.83
C ILE A 353 -18.06 9.93 5.72
N ALA A 354 -17.33 9.95 6.85
CA ALA A 354 -15.91 9.61 6.88
C ALA A 354 -15.65 8.18 6.35
N ARG A 355 -16.40 7.18 6.84
CA ARG A 355 -16.31 5.79 6.35
C ARG A 355 -16.68 5.66 4.88
N GLY A 356 -17.73 6.35 4.43
CA GLY A 356 -18.15 6.34 3.03
C GLY A 356 -17.07 6.95 2.12
N LEU A 357 -16.45 8.03 2.58
CA LEU A 357 -15.29 8.62 1.93
C LEU A 357 -14.14 7.60 1.93
N ASP A 358 -13.75 7.06 3.08
CA ASP A 358 -12.60 6.16 3.22
C ASP A 358 -12.74 4.90 2.34
N TRP A 359 -13.98 4.45 2.08
CA TRP A 359 -14.27 3.41 1.09
C TRP A 359 -14.17 3.90 -0.37
N PHE A 360 -14.61 5.12 -0.66
CA PHE A 360 -14.67 5.70 -2.00
C PHE A 360 -13.30 6.14 -2.55
N THR A 361 -12.52 6.89 -1.76
CA THR A 361 -11.28 7.53 -2.22
C THR A 361 -10.25 6.53 -2.75
N PRO A 362 -10.01 5.36 -2.13
CA PRO A 362 -9.03 4.38 -2.62
C PRO A 362 -9.39 3.74 -3.96
N ILE A 363 -10.63 3.88 -4.45
CA ILE A 363 -11.09 3.25 -5.70
C ILE A 363 -10.42 3.89 -6.92
N PHE A 364 -10.25 5.21 -6.93
CA PHE A 364 -9.94 5.99 -8.14
C PHE A 364 -8.46 6.27 -8.45
N PRO A 365 -7.55 6.40 -7.47
CA PRO A 365 -6.11 6.49 -7.74
C PRO A 365 -5.64 5.30 -8.58
N ASP A 366 -4.63 5.48 -9.41
CA ASP A 366 -4.03 4.35 -10.15
C ASP A 366 -3.17 3.52 -9.20
N HIS A 367 -2.51 4.17 -8.25
CA HIS A 367 -1.70 3.55 -7.21
C HIS A 367 -1.78 4.35 -5.90
N ILE A 368 -1.50 3.69 -4.78
CA ILE A 368 -1.56 4.25 -3.42
C ILE A 368 -0.25 3.95 -2.70
N THR A 369 0.29 4.95 -2.01
CA THR A 369 1.37 4.79 -1.03
C THR A 369 0.81 5.03 0.36
N ALA A 370 1.02 4.06 1.26
CA ALA A 370 0.61 4.16 2.66
C ALA A 370 1.84 4.41 3.55
N VAL A 371 1.76 5.39 4.45
CA VAL A 371 2.89 5.79 5.31
C VAL A 371 3.23 4.82 6.43
N SER A 372 2.37 3.83 6.68
CA SER A 372 2.57 2.84 7.74
C SER A 372 2.07 1.45 7.36
N PRO A 373 2.62 0.39 7.98
CA PRO A 373 2.12 -0.97 7.82
C PRO A 373 0.63 -1.10 8.16
N GLU A 374 0.20 -0.47 9.25
CA GLU A 374 -1.19 -0.53 9.73
C GLU A 374 -2.15 0.10 8.72
N LEU A 375 -1.77 1.25 8.13
CA LEU A 375 -2.58 1.90 7.10
C LEU A 375 -2.63 1.08 5.81
N ARG A 376 -1.52 0.42 5.45
CA ARG A 376 -1.50 -0.50 4.31
C ARG A 376 -2.42 -1.70 4.55
N GLU A 377 -2.32 -2.35 5.71
CA GLU A 377 -3.17 -3.47 6.10
C GLU A 377 -4.64 -3.08 6.09
N TRP A 378 -4.97 -1.90 6.63
CA TRP A 378 -6.32 -1.34 6.58
C TRP A 378 -6.84 -1.24 5.14
N PHE A 379 -6.04 -0.76 4.18
CA PHE A 379 -6.48 -0.72 2.78
C PHE A 379 -6.71 -2.12 2.18
N LEU A 380 -5.88 -3.10 2.53
CA LEU A 380 -6.03 -4.48 2.05
C LEU A 380 -7.31 -5.12 2.60
N GLU A 381 -7.58 -4.96 3.89
CA GLU A 381 -8.78 -5.46 4.56
C GLU A 381 -10.06 -4.82 4.01
N ASN A 382 -9.98 -3.55 3.59
CA ASN A 382 -11.08 -2.83 2.96
C ASN A 382 -11.17 -3.04 1.42
N GLY A 383 -10.53 -4.08 0.90
CA GLY A 383 -10.72 -4.56 -0.48
C GLY A 383 -9.83 -3.91 -1.53
N VAL A 384 -8.83 -3.12 -1.14
CA VAL A 384 -7.83 -2.60 -2.09
C VAL A 384 -6.85 -3.73 -2.45
N ARG A 385 -6.62 -3.92 -3.76
CA ARG A 385 -5.71 -4.96 -4.26
C ARG A 385 -4.28 -4.71 -3.78
N ALA A 386 -3.57 -5.75 -3.32
CA ALA A 386 -2.18 -5.65 -2.87
C ALA A 386 -1.23 -5.04 -3.92
N ALA A 387 -1.47 -5.30 -5.21
CA ALA A 387 -0.68 -4.71 -6.30
C ALA A 387 -0.88 -3.19 -6.49
N LYS A 388 -1.86 -2.58 -5.82
CA LYS A 388 -2.21 -1.16 -5.90
C LYS A 388 -1.68 -0.35 -4.70
N VAL A 389 -1.18 -1.01 -3.65
CA VAL A 389 -0.80 -0.35 -2.40
C VAL A 389 0.60 -0.78 -1.97
N ASP A 390 1.53 0.17 -2.01
CA ASP A 390 2.88 0.01 -1.47
C ASP A 390 3.02 0.77 -0.14
N MET A 391 3.87 0.26 0.76
CA MET A 391 4.21 0.98 1.99
C MET A 391 5.41 1.88 1.73
N VAL A 392 5.25 3.18 1.98
CA VAL A 392 6.28 4.20 1.77
C VAL A 392 6.30 5.08 3.02
N PRO A 393 7.23 4.85 3.97
CA PRO A 393 7.24 5.55 5.23
C PRO A 393 7.63 7.02 5.06
N ALA A 394 7.44 7.81 6.10
CA ALA A 394 8.06 9.14 6.16
C ALA A 394 9.59 8.99 6.15
N GLY A 395 10.27 9.84 5.39
CA GLY A 395 11.72 9.88 5.36
C GLY A 395 12.33 10.98 6.24
N ILE A 396 13.65 10.98 6.30
CA ILE A 396 14.47 12.03 6.91
C ILE A 396 15.61 12.42 5.95
N GLU A 397 16.02 13.69 5.98
CA GLU A 397 17.17 14.20 5.20
C GLU A 397 18.44 14.05 6.06
N PRO A 398 19.39 13.15 5.71
CA PRO A 398 20.58 12.89 6.54
C PRO A 398 21.40 14.15 6.83
N ASP A 399 21.56 15.00 5.81
CA ASP A 399 22.37 16.22 5.82
C ASP A 399 21.93 17.23 6.90
N LEU A 400 20.70 17.13 7.40
CA LEU A 400 20.20 17.98 8.49
C LEU A 400 21.04 17.82 9.77
N PHE A 401 21.72 16.69 9.96
CA PHE A 401 22.43 16.34 11.19
C PHE A 401 23.97 16.33 11.09
N ASP A 402 24.55 16.84 9.99
CA ASP A 402 26.00 16.75 9.75
C ASP A 402 26.84 17.72 10.59
N HIS A 403 26.26 18.86 11.00
CA HIS A 403 27.00 19.94 11.68
C HIS A 403 26.26 20.47 12.92
N PRO A 404 26.11 19.67 13.99
CA PRO A 404 25.52 20.16 15.24
C PRO A 404 26.51 21.06 16.00
N GLU A 405 25.98 22.11 16.63
CA GLU A 405 26.72 23.05 17.49
C GLU A 405 26.20 22.99 18.95
N PRO A 406 26.39 21.87 19.67
CA PRO A 406 25.80 21.67 20.99
C PRO A 406 26.38 22.59 22.07
N GLU A 407 27.66 22.99 21.95
CA GLU A 407 28.36 23.76 23.00
C GLU A 407 27.69 25.11 23.29
N LYS A 408 27.12 25.76 22.27
CA LYS A 408 26.34 27.00 22.43
C LYS A 408 25.20 26.81 23.43
N PHE A 409 24.44 25.73 23.28
CA PHE A 409 23.29 25.43 24.14
C PHE A 409 23.74 24.84 25.48
N ARG A 410 24.83 24.07 25.52
CA ARG A 410 25.41 23.57 26.77
C ARG A 410 25.76 24.70 27.73
N GLN A 411 26.38 25.77 27.22
CA GLN A 411 26.71 26.96 28.00
C GLN A 411 25.45 27.77 28.35
N GLN A 412 24.54 27.97 27.40
CA GLN A 412 23.31 28.73 27.61
C GLN A 412 22.44 28.15 28.73
N TYR A 413 22.36 26.82 28.85
CA TYR A 413 21.54 26.13 29.84
C TYR A 413 22.32 25.56 31.03
N GLN A 414 23.62 25.90 31.16
CA GLN A 414 24.47 25.52 32.31
C GLN A 414 24.41 24.02 32.62
N LEU A 415 24.60 23.18 31.59
CA LEU A 415 24.40 21.74 31.74
C LEU A 415 25.56 21.04 32.46
N ASP A 416 26.72 21.68 32.67
CA ASP A 416 27.83 21.28 33.55
C ASP A 416 28.18 19.77 33.64
N GLY A 417 28.06 19.03 32.53
CA GLY A 417 28.30 17.58 32.47
C GLY A 417 27.21 16.71 33.12
N ARG A 418 26.10 17.31 33.54
CA ARG A 418 24.91 16.63 34.06
C ARG A 418 24.25 15.80 32.96
N PRO A 419 23.70 14.62 33.28
CA PRO A 419 23.03 13.78 32.29
C PRO A 419 21.75 14.43 31.77
N VAL A 420 21.55 14.39 30.47
CA VAL A 420 20.43 15.03 29.78
C VAL A 420 19.47 14.00 29.22
N VAL A 421 18.25 14.01 29.77
CA VAL A 421 17.08 13.36 29.18
C VAL A 421 16.39 14.39 28.28
N MET A 422 16.09 14.01 27.04
CA MET A 422 15.62 14.94 26.02
C MET A 422 14.25 14.53 25.48
N TYR A 423 13.38 15.53 25.33
CA TYR A 423 12.17 15.43 24.53
C TYR A 423 12.11 16.59 23.55
N THR A 424 11.71 16.30 22.30
CA THR A 424 11.46 17.31 21.27
C THR A 424 10.05 17.18 20.66
N GLY A 425 9.48 18.33 20.31
CA GLY A 425 8.21 18.44 19.59
C GLY A 425 7.08 19.07 20.43
N VAL A 426 5.89 19.17 19.84
CA VAL A 426 4.74 19.86 20.44
C VAL A 426 4.28 19.24 21.77
N LEU A 427 3.59 20.02 22.61
CA LEU A 427 3.06 19.59 23.92
C LEU A 427 1.57 19.19 23.87
N ASN A 428 1.09 18.70 22.73
CA ASN A 428 -0.30 18.27 22.61
C ASN A 428 -0.57 17.03 23.48
N ALA A 429 -1.81 16.89 23.97
CA ALA A 429 -2.21 15.82 24.89
C ALA A 429 -1.80 14.41 24.42
N PHE A 430 -1.88 14.11 23.12
CA PHE A 430 -1.52 12.79 22.57
C PHE A 430 -0.02 12.47 22.68
N GLN A 431 0.84 13.46 22.92
CA GLN A 431 2.28 13.25 23.13
C GLN A 431 2.58 12.75 24.55
N ARG A 432 1.62 12.81 25.47
CA ARG A 432 1.72 12.30 26.84
C ARG A 432 2.93 12.81 27.63
N ILE A 433 3.10 14.12 27.65
CA ILE A 433 4.15 14.78 28.47
C ILE A 433 3.94 14.50 29.96
N ASP A 434 2.70 14.28 30.40
CA ASP A 434 2.37 13.77 31.73
C ASP A 434 3.10 12.44 32.03
N TYR A 435 3.15 11.51 31.07
CA TYR A 435 3.87 10.24 31.24
C TYR A 435 5.37 10.42 31.28
N LEU A 436 5.90 11.32 30.44
CA LEU A 436 7.32 11.66 30.47
C LEU A 436 7.74 12.22 31.83
N LEU A 437 6.97 13.15 32.39
CA LEU A 437 7.27 13.75 33.68
C LEU A 437 7.23 12.71 34.81
N ALA A 438 6.21 11.85 34.82
CA ALA A 438 6.11 10.76 35.79
C ALA A 438 7.27 9.75 35.67
N ALA A 439 7.65 9.38 34.45
CA ALA A 439 8.77 8.48 34.19
C ALA A 439 10.12 9.11 34.57
N PHE A 440 10.31 10.39 34.28
CA PHE A 440 11.52 11.11 34.66
C PHE A 440 11.67 11.19 36.19
N ALA A 441 10.57 11.39 36.92
CA ALA A 441 10.59 11.35 38.39
C ALA A 441 11.08 10.01 38.95
N VAL A 442 10.80 8.89 38.28
CA VAL A 442 11.35 7.58 38.66
C VAL A 442 12.86 7.53 38.47
N ALA A 443 13.37 7.97 37.32
CA ALA A 443 14.82 8.01 37.05
C ALA A 443 15.56 8.96 38.00
N LEU A 444 14.97 10.11 38.31
CA LEU A 444 15.56 11.16 39.16
C LEU A 444 15.80 10.68 40.61
N ARG A 445 15.01 9.72 41.11
CA ARG A 445 15.21 9.12 42.46
C ARG A 445 16.59 8.49 42.62
N GLU A 446 17.12 7.89 41.55
CA GLU A 446 18.42 7.23 41.56
C GLU A 446 19.52 8.05 40.87
N ARG A 447 19.15 9.03 40.05
CA ARG A 447 20.06 9.98 39.38
C ARG A 447 19.59 11.42 39.60
N PRO A 448 19.76 11.97 40.81
CA PRO A 448 19.26 13.31 41.16
C PRO A 448 20.00 14.44 40.42
N ASP A 449 21.14 14.13 39.81
CA ASP A 449 21.92 15.03 38.96
C ASP A 449 21.33 15.20 37.56
N ALA A 450 20.44 14.31 37.09
CA ALA A 450 19.89 14.35 35.74
C ALA A 450 18.98 15.56 35.49
N LEU A 451 18.94 16.02 34.23
CA LEU A 451 18.08 17.09 33.75
C LEU A 451 17.16 16.59 32.64
N LEU A 452 15.90 17.04 32.65
CA LEU A 452 14.96 16.85 31.55
C LEU A 452 14.86 18.13 30.74
N LEU A 453 15.34 18.10 29.49
CA LEU A 453 15.17 19.18 28.53
C LEU A 453 13.94 18.89 27.66
N VAL A 454 12.97 19.80 27.70
CA VAL A 454 11.74 19.75 26.90
C VAL A 454 11.80 20.84 25.84
N VAL A 455 12.20 20.47 24.63
CA VAL A 455 12.34 21.37 23.47
C VAL A 455 11.04 21.36 22.66
N SER A 456 10.20 22.38 22.83
CA SER A 456 8.93 22.50 22.10
C SER A 456 8.74 23.92 21.58
N PRO A 457 8.37 24.11 20.29
CA PRO A 457 7.81 25.38 19.86
C PRO A 457 6.54 25.61 20.70
N LEU A 458 6.47 26.70 21.47
CA LEU A 458 5.34 26.96 22.38
C LEU A 458 4.02 26.94 21.59
N VAL A 459 3.11 26.01 21.93
CA VAL A 459 1.72 26.06 21.49
C VAL A 459 0.82 25.91 22.71
N SER A 460 0.04 26.97 22.96
CA SER A 460 -0.83 27.21 24.11
C SER A 460 -0.10 27.28 25.47
N GLU A 461 0.01 28.51 26.00
CA GLU A 461 0.47 28.76 27.37
C GLU A 461 -0.29 27.93 28.42
N THR A 462 -1.51 27.51 28.12
CA THR A 462 -2.36 26.72 29.01
C THR A 462 -1.83 25.30 29.21
N HIS A 463 -1.36 24.63 28.13
CA HIS A 463 -0.81 23.28 28.23
C HIS A 463 0.55 23.28 28.94
N GLU A 464 1.40 24.24 28.62
CA GLU A 464 2.70 24.39 29.31
C GLU A 464 2.51 24.63 30.81
N ARG A 465 1.58 25.53 31.19
CA ARG A 465 1.25 25.77 32.60
C ARG A 465 0.78 24.51 33.32
N ALA A 466 -0.05 23.70 32.67
CA ALA A 466 -0.51 22.43 33.25
C ALA A 466 0.65 21.45 33.48
N HIS A 467 1.56 21.30 32.51
CA HIS A 467 2.71 20.42 32.66
C HIS A 467 3.72 20.91 33.69
N ARG A 468 3.96 22.23 33.78
CA ARG A 468 4.80 22.83 34.82
C ARG A 468 4.24 22.59 36.22
N ARG A 469 2.93 22.77 36.39
CA ARG A 469 2.25 22.47 37.67
C ARG A 469 2.38 20.99 38.02
N PHE A 470 2.20 20.09 37.07
CA PHE A 470 2.37 18.65 37.31
C PHE A 470 3.82 18.28 37.70
N ALA A 471 4.81 18.93 37.08
CA ALA A 471 6.21 18.77 37.48
C ALA A 471 6.49 19.26 38.92
N GLN A 472 5.80 20.31 39.38
CA GLN A 472 5.86 20.77 40.78
C GLN A 472 5.22 19.76 41.73
N GLU A 473 4.05 19.23 41.38
CA GLU A 473 3.34 18.20 42.17
C GLU A 473 4.18 16.91 42.31
N LEU A 474 4.99 16.59 41.31
CA LEU A 474 5.94 15.47 41.33
C LEU A 474 7.27 15.80 42.05
N GLY A 475 7.50 17.07 42.44
CA GLY A 475 8.75 17.50 43.09
C GLY A 475 9.97 17.52 42.18
N ILE A 476 9.78 17.58 40.85
CA ILE A 476 10.87 17.53 39.85
C ILE A 476 11.09 18.85 39.12
N ALA A 477 10.35 19.90 39.45
CA ALA A 477 10.31 21.16 38.70
C ALA A 477 11.70 21.77 38.46
N ASP A 478 12.59 21.71 39.45
CA ASP A 478 13.96 22.26 39.37
C ASP A 478 14.89 21.45 38.47
N SER A 479 14.47 20.25 38.07
CA SER A 479 15.22 19.37 37.16
C SER A 479 14.63 19.35 35.74
N VAL A 480 13.64 20.20 35.43
CA VAL A 480 13.02 20.30 34.10
C VAL A 480 13.28 21.67 33.47
N ILE A 481 13.98 21.68 32.33
CA ILE A 481 14.26 22.88 31.53
C ILE A 481 13.34 22.89 30.31
N TRP A 482 12.50 23.92 30.23
CA TRP A 482 11.57 24.12 29.13
C TRP A 482 12.20 25.07 28.11
N ILE A 483 12.34 24.60 26.87
CA ILE A 483 13.04 25.32 25.80
C ILE A 483 12.07 25.58 24.66
N SER A 484 11.94 26.85 24.29
CA SER A 484 11.29 27.28 23.06
C SER A 484 12.36 27.50 21.98
N PRO A 485 12.56 26.57 21.04
CA PRO A 485 13.59 26.72 20.03
C PRO A 485 13.25 27.86 19.07
N HIS A 486 14.27 28.59 18.62
CA HIS A 486 14.12 29.65 17.64
C HIS A 486 13.99 29.12 16.21
N SER A 487 14.61 27.98 15.90
CA SER A 487 14.56 27.36 14.57
C SER A 487 14.64 25.84 14.63
N LEU A 488 14.06 25.17 13.62
CA LEU A 488 14.27 23.74 13.39
C LEU A 488 15.74 23.41 13.12
N ARG A 489 16.52 24.36 12.60
CA ARG A 489 17.97 24.17 12.35
C ARG A 489 18.78 23.93 13.63
N ASP A 490 18.24 24.33 14.78
CA ASP A 490 18.90 24.10 16.07
C ASP A 490 18.64 22.68 16.62
N LEU A 491 17.66 21.95 16.05
CA LEU A 491 17.26 20.62 16.52
C LEU A 491 18.43 19.62 16.59
N PRO A 492 19.34 19.52 15.61
CA PRO A 492 20.52 18.65 15.69
C PRO A 492 21.40 18.99 16.89
N SER A 493 21.61 20.28 17.17
CA SER A 493 22.42 20.76 18.29
C SER A 493 21.78 20.43 19.63
N TYR A 494 20.46 20.56 19.77
CA TYR A 494 19.75 20.09 20.96
C TYR A 494 19.85 18.59 21.14
N LEU A 495 19.62 17.81 20.08
CA LEU A 495 19.69 16.35 20.17
C LEU A 495 21.10 15.85 20.46
N ALA A 496 22.14 16.55 20.00
CA ALA A 496 23.53 16.23 20.32
C ALA A 496 23.85 16.35 21.83
N LEU A 497 23.06 17.13 22.59
CA LEU A 497 23.18 17.22 24.05
C LEU A 497 22.56 16.01 24.78
N ALA A 498 21.68 15.25 24.13
CA ALA A 498 20.92 14.20 24.80
C ALA A 498 21.79 12.99 25.11
N ASP A 499 21.77 12.56 26.37
CA ASP A 499 22.26 11.26 26.82
C ASP A 499 21.17 10.18 26.70
N VAL A 500 19.89 10.57 26.76
CA VAL A 500 18.74 9.71 26.46
C VAL A 500 17.64 10.54 25.82
N ALA A 501 17.10 10.10 24.68
CA ALA A 501 15.94 10.72 24.05
C ALA A 501 14.67 9.89 24.30
N VAL A 502 13.55 10.53 24.65
CA VAL A 502 12.33 9.81 25.08
C VAL A 502 11.18 10.04 24.11
N VAL A 503 10.51 8.94 23.74
CA VAL A 503 9.24 8.93 22.99
C VAL A 503 8.13 8.41 23.91
N PRO A 504 7.47 9.29 24.68
CA PRO A 504 6.48 8.91 25.69
C PRO A 504 5.10 8.62 25.09
N ARG A 505 5.01 8.20 23.83
CA ARG A 505 3.74 8.06 23.10
C ARG A 505 3.25 6.59 23.08
N PRO A 506 2.22 6.21 23.87
CA PRO A 506 1.74 4.83 23.94
C PRO A 506 0.95 4.41 22.70
N GLU A 507 0.32 5.36 22.00
CA GLU A 507 -0.47 5.12 20.80
C GLU A 507 -0.04 6.09 19.70
N CYS A 508 0.45 5.55 18.59
CA CYS A 508 0.87 6.33 17.44
C CYS A 508 0.41 5.66 16.14
N PRO A 509 -0.60 6.23 15.44
CA PRO A 509 -0.84 5.89 14.05
C PRO A 509 0.34 6.41 13.22
N GLY A 510 1.05 5.51 12.56
CA GLY A 510 2.25 5.83 11.77
C GLY A 510 3.53 6.10 12.57
N HIS A 511 4.59 6.49 11.85
CA HIS A 511 5.92 6.70 12.42
C HIS A 511 6.05 8.09 13.07
N PRO A 512 6.43 8.19 14.37
CA PRO A 512 6.73 9.49 14.95
C PRO A 512 7.99 10.07 14.31
N VAL A 513 7.90 11.22 13.64
CA VAL A 513 9.07 11.89 13.01
C VAL A 513 10.19 12.17 14.02
N LYS A 514 9.84 12.48 15.29
CA LYS A 514 10.83 12.65 16.36
C LYS A 514 11.66 11.40 16.62
N LEU A 515 11.09 10.21 16.47
CA LEU A 515 11.83 8.97 16.61
C LEU A 515 12.92 8.91 15.54
N LEU A 516 12.59 9.20 14.29
CA LEU A 516 13.55 9.24 13.18
C LEU A 516 14.64 10.29 13.43
N ASN A 517 14.30 11.47 13.95
CA ASN A 517 15.28 12.50 14.33
C ASN A 517 16.24 12.00 15.42
N TYR A 518 15.75 11.28 16.43
CA TYR A 518 16.60 10.74 17.50
C TYR A 518 17.52 9.64 16.98
N MET A 519 16.99 8.75 16.13
CA MET A 519 17.76 7.70 15.47
C MET A 519 18.88 8.31 14.61
N LEU A 520 18.55 9.33 13.81
CA LEU A 520 19.52 9.98 12.93
C LEU A 520 20.60 10.71 13.74
N ALA A 521 20.23 11.37 14.84
CA ALA A 521 21.17 11.96 15.80
C ALA A 521 22.06 10.92 16.52
N GLY A 522 21.82 9.62 16.30
CA GLY A 522 22.54 8.52 16.96
C GLY A 522 22.34 8.52 18.46
N ARG A 523 21.21 9.05 18.94
CA ARG A 523 20.92 9.11 20.37
C ARG A 523 20.29 7.80 20.84
N PRO A 524 20.62 7.32 22.05
CA PRO A 524 19.89 6.24 22.69
C PRO A 524 18.44 6.67 22.96
N ILE A 525 17.50 5.75 22.73
CA ILE A 525 16.07 6.04 22.74
C ILE A 525 15.36 5.15 23.74
N VAL A 526 14.48 5.74 24.55
CA VAL A 526 13.50 5.01 25.35
C VAL A 526 12.10 5.35 24.82
N SER A 527 11.29 4.34 24.52
CA SER A 527 9.96 4.54 23.92
C SER A 527 8.94 3.55 24.46
N PHE A 528 7.69 3.99 24.57
CA PHE A 528 6.58 3.03 24.61
C PHE A 528 6.49 2.23 23.31
N ALA A 529 6.00 0.99 23.41
CA ALA A 529 5.85 0.08 22.29
C ALA A 529 5.05 0.68 21.11
N GLY A 530 3.97 1.43 21.38
CA GLY A 530 3.20 2.05 20.31
C GLY A 530 3.89 3.22 19.60
N GLY A 531 4.87 3.86 20.24
CA GLY A 531 5.73 4.88 19.62
C GLY A 531 6.94 4.30 18.90
N ALA A 532 7.35 3.06 19.22
CA ALA A 532 8.57 2.42 18.77
C ALA A 532 8.44 1.78 17.37
N LYS A 533 7.96 2.55 16.37
CA LYS A 533 7.72 2.05 15.01
C LYS A 533 9.02 1.85 14.24
N GLY A 534 9.22 0.65 13.71
CA GLY A 534 10.40 0.31 12.89
C GLY A 534 11.70 0.11 13.68
N VAL A 535 11.63 -0.03 15.01
CA VAL A 535 12.78 -0.24 15.90
C VAL A 535 12.60 -1.46 16.78
N ARG A 536 13.69 -2.08 17.21
CA ARG A 536 13.70 -3.32 18.02
C ARG A 536 14.22 -3.07 19.44
N HIS A 537 13.57 -3.72 20.41
CA HIS A 537 13.94 -3.66 21.83
C HIS A 537 15.37 -4.18 22.04
N LEU A 538 16.20 -3.41 22.75
CA LEU A 538 17.62 -3.68 23.06
C LEU A 538 18.53 -3.90 21.84
N TYR A 539 18.06 -3.50 20.65
CA TYR A 539 18.87 -3.45 19.45
C TYR A 539 18.93 -2.03 18.89
N ASP A 540 17.78 -1.37 18.69
CA ASP A 540 17.70 0.02 18.21
C ASP A 540 17.26 0.98 19.33
N ALA A 541 16.42 0.51 20.26
CA ALA A 541 15.85 1.33 21.34
C ALA A 541 15.52 0.49 22.58
N TYR A 542 15.37 1.14 23.72
CA TYR A 542 14.79 0.54 24.93
C TYR A 542 13.27 0.70 24.90
N ILE A 543 12.57 -0.36 24.49
CA ILE A 543 11.12 -0.37 24.31
C ILE A 543 10.43 -0.90 25.57
N VAL A 544 9.39 -0.21 26.05
CA VAL A 544 8.63 -0.60 27.25
C VAL A 544 7.13 -0.75 26.98
N PRO A 545 6.38 -1.49 27.82
CA PRO A 545 4.92 -1.62 27.68
C PRO A 545 4.20 -0.27 27.69
N ASN A 546 3.16 -0.14 26.87
CA ASN A 546 2.37 1.09 26.78
C ASN A 546 1.75 1.47 28.14
N HIS A 547 1.77 2.77 28.46
CA HIS A 547 1.22 3.35 29.69
C HIS A 547 1.95 2.98 31.00
N ASP A 548 3.05 2.24 30.92
CA ASP A 548 3.88 1.92 32.08
C ASP A 548 4.97 2.99 32.29
N CYS A 549 4.62 4.06 33.02
CA CYS A 549 5.54 5.15 33.32
C CYS A 549 6.72 4.69 34.18
N GLU A 550 6.54 3.66 35.01
CA GLU A 550 7.63 3.11 35.83
C GLU A 550 8.65 2.40 34.95
N ALA A 551 8.21 1.52 34.06
CA ALA A 551 9.10 0.88 33.08
C ALA A 551 9.79 1.91 32.18
N LEU A 552 9.08 2.96 31.74
CA LEU A 552 9.68 4.05 30.95
C LEU A 552 10.79 4.75 31.75
N GLY A 553 10.56 5.04 33.03
CA GLY A 553 11.55 5.63 33.93
C GLY A 553 12.74 4.73 34.19
N GLN A 554 12.51 3.42 34.40
CA GLN A 554 13.58 2.42 34.53
C GLN A 554 14.39 2.28 33.24
N GLY A 555 13.77 2.38 32.06
CA GLY A 555 14.47 2.40 30.78
C GLY A 555 15.38 3.63 30.63
N ILE A 556 14.91 4.81 31.07
CA ILE A 556 15.75 6.02 31.12
C ILE A 556 16.94 5.78 32.04
N LEU A 557 16.69 5.31 33.27
CA LEU A 557 17.72 5.05 34.25
C LEU A 557 18.76 4.02 33.77
N ALA A 558 18.31 2.95 33.11
CA ALA A 558 19.19 1.91 32.57
C ALA A 558 20.19 2.49 31.56
N LEU A 559 19.73 3.32 30.62
CA LEU A 559 20.61 3.94 29.63
C LEU A 559 21.51 5.03 30.22
N LEU A 560 21.06 5.74 31.26
CA LEU A 560 21.90 6.69 31.99
C LEU A 560 22.99 6.01 32.84
N LYS A 561 22.80 4.76 33.25
CA LYS A 561 23.76 3.97 34.04
C LYS A 561 24.74 3.18 33.19
N ASP A 562 24.36 2.80 31.97
CA ASP A 562 25.19 2.03 31.05
C ASP A 562 25.46 2.81 29.74
N PRO A 563 26.50 3.67 29.73
CA PRO A 563 26.89 4.42 28.54
C PRO A 563 27.27 3.54 27.34
N ALA A 564 27.75 2.31 27.58
CA ALA A 564 28.14 1.39 26.52
C ALA A 564 26.89 0.83 25.80
N LEU A 565 25.88 0.41 26.57
CA LEU A 565 24.58 0.05 26.01
C LEU A 565 23.93 1.23 25.28
N ALA A 566 23.94 2.43 25.89
CA ALA A 566 23.41 3.64 25.29
C ALA A 566 24.07 3.94 23.93
N ALA A 567 25.41 3.93 23.86
CA ALA A 567 26.15 4.15 22.62
C ALA A 567 25.84 3.08 21.56
N LYS A 568 25.74 1.80 21.97
CA LYS A 568 25.37 0.69 21.07
C LYS A 568 23.99 0.89 20.47
N LEU A 569 22.98 1.20 21.28
CA LEU A 569 21.61 1.41 20.80
C LEU A 569 21.54 2.64 19.88
N GLY A 570 22.19 3.75 20.25
CA GLY A 570 22.24 4.96 19.42
C GLY A 570 22.89 4.73 18.04
N ALA A 571 24.02 4.02 18.00
CA ALA A 571 24.70 3.69 16.74
C ALA A 571 23.85 2.77 15.85
N SER A 572 23.21 1.77 16.47
CA SER A 572 22.33 0.84 15.78
C SER A 572 21.08 1.53 15.22
N ALA A 573 20.45 2.40 16.02
CA ALA A 573 19.35 3.25 15.59
C ALA A 573 19.73 4.11 14.38
N ARG A 574 20.93 4.72 14.38
CA ARG A 574 21.44 5.51 13.25
C ARG A 574 21.62 4.66 12.00
N ALA A 575 22.17 3.45 12.13
CA ALA A 575 22.30 2.54 11.00
C ALA A 575 20.92 2.14 10.45
N THR A 576 19.96 1.83 11.32
CA THR A 576 18.59 1.44 10.93
C THR A 576 17.86 2.59 10.22
N VAL A 577 17.99 3.84 10.68
CA VAL A 577 17.31 4.98 10.02
C VAL A 577 17.89 5.26 8.64
N LEU A 578 19.22 5.25 8.49
CA LEU A 578 19.88 5.48 7.21
C LEU A 578 19.59 4.37 6.19
N ALA A 579 19.41 3.13 6.64
CA ALA A 579 19.10 2.01 5.76
C ALA A 579 17.63 1.96 5.29
N ASN A 580 16.69 2.57 6.01
CA ASN A 580 15.25 2.34 5.77
C ASN A 580 14.44 3.62 5.57
N PHE A 581 14.92 4.77 6.03
CA PHE A 581 14.16 6.02 6.11
C PHE A 581 14.87 7.20 5.44
N ASP A 582 15.94 6.96 4.69
CA ASP A 582 16.56 7.98 3.84
C ASP A 582 15.60 8.37 2.70
N TRP A 583 15.30 9.66 2.57
CA TRP A 583 14.45 10.18 1.50
C TRP A 583 14.92 9.78 0.11
N ARG A 584 16.23 9.64 -0.13
CA ARG A 584 16.77 9.24 -1.43
C ARG A 584 16.32 7.83 -1.79
N GLN A 585 16.49 6.88 -0.88
CA GLN A 585 16.05 5.49 -1.08
C GLN A 585 14.53 5.37 -1.14
N ILE A 586 13.81 6.18 -0.38
CA ILE A 586 12.34 6.25 -0.45
C ILE A 586 11.89 6.77 -1.83
N CYS A 587 12.52 7.82 -2.34
CA CYS A 587 12.18 8.39 -3.63
C CYS A 587 12.53 7.45 -4.79
N GLU A 588 13.59 6.65 -4.71
CA GLU A 588 13.90 5.58 -5.67
C GLU A 588 12.76 4.52 -5.73
N LYS A 589 12.16 4.18 -4.59
CA LYS A 589 10.96 3.30 -4.56
C LYS A 589 9.76 3.98 -5.21
N ILE A 590 9.60 5.28 -5.02
CA ILE A 590 8.53 6.07 -5.64
C ILE A 590 8.74 6.17 -7.17
N GLU A 591 9.98 6.33 -7.65
CA GLU A 591 10.29 6.27 -9.10
C GLU A 591 9.84 4.94 -9.72
N CYS A 592 10.08 3.82 -9.04
CA CYS A 592 9.59 2.52 -9.49
C CYS A 592 8.05 2.48 -9.62
N ILE A 593 7.33 3.26 -8.80
CA ILE A 593 5.87 3.43 -8.91
C ILE A 593 5.53 4.32 -10.12
N TYR A 594 6.28 5.41 -10.34
CA TYR A 594 6.12 6.27 -11.52
C TYR A 594 6.31 5.49 -12.83
N ASP A 595 7.31 4.61 -12.89
CA ASP A 595 7.51 3.72 -14.02
C ASP A 595 6.29 2.83 -14.27
N LYS A 596 5.75 2.19 -13.22
CA LYS A 596 4.54 1.37 -13.32
C LYS A 596 3.35 2.18 -13.84
N LEU A 597 3.19 3.42 -13.36
CA LEU A 597 2.08 4.30 -13.75
C LEU A 597 2.13 4.70 -15.22
N LEU A 598 3.33 4.91 -15.78
CA LEU A 598 3.51 5.30 -17.18
C LEU A 598 3.67 4.11 -18.14
N ALA A 599 4.07 2.94 -17.64
CA ALA A 599 4.21 1.72 -18.43
C ALA A 599 2.86 1.10 -18.83
N VAL A 600 1.75 1.45 -18.17
CA VAL A 600 0.41 1.04 -18.59
C VAL A 600 0.03 1.81 -19.85
N PRO A 601 -0.08 1.15 -21.03
CA PRO A 601 -0.47 1.86 -22.23
C PRO A 601 -1.89 2.40 -22.04
N SER A 602 -2.03 3.71 -22.15
CA SER A 602 -3.31 4.37 -22.33
C SER A 602 -4.12 3.59 -23.38
N LYS A 603 -5.35 3.18 -23.05
CA LYS A 603 -6.30 2.54 -23.99
C LYS A 603 -6.50 3.33 -25.30
N ALA A 604 -6.09 4.60 -25.34
CA ALA A 604 -6.08 5.41 -26.56
C ALA A 604 -4.99 5.01 -27.57
N ALA A 605 -3.81 4.56 -27.12
CA ALA A 605 -2.71 4.16 -28.01
C ALA A 605 -3.02 2.85 -28.76
N ALA A 606 -3.70 1.91 -28.11
CA ALA A 606 -4.16 0.67 -28.74
C ALA A 606 -5.21 0.91 -29.84
N ARG A 607 -5.93 2.05 -29.82
CA ARG A 607 -6.91 2.41 -30.84
C ARG A 607 -6.26 3.03 -32.09
N ALA A 608 -5.14 3.74 -31.92
CA ALA A 608 -4.40 4.36 -33.03
C ALA A 608 -3.60 3.32 -33.86
N GLN A 609 -3.10 2.25 -33.23
CA GLN A 609 -2.43 1.16 -33.96
C GLN A 609 -3.38 0.30 -34.79
N ASN A 610 -4.68 0.25 -34.46
CA ASN A 610 -5.68 -0.49 -35.25
C ASN A 610 -6.24 0.28 -36.45
N GLN A 611 -5.88 1.56 -36.63
CA GLN A 611 -6.34 2.38 -37.78
C GLN A 611 -5.27 2.54 -38.87
N SER A 612 -4.06 2.01 -38.67
CA SER A 612 -2.93 2.16 -39.60
C SER A 612 -2.52 0.87 -40.33
N ALA A 613 -3.31 -0.20 -40.25
CA ALA A 613 -3.09 -1.38 -41.09
C ALA A 613 -3.67 -1.15 -42.50
N PRO A 614 -2.86 -1.17 -43.57
CA PRO A 614 -3.37 -0.98 -44.93
C PRO A 614 -4.12 -2.23 -45.40
N PHE A 615 -5.30 -2.00 -45.96
CA PHE A 615 -6.10 -3.01 -46.66
C PHE A 615 -5.27 -3.61 -47.80
N ALA A 616 -4.82 -4.86 -47.65
CA ALA A 616 -4.21 -5.62 -48.73
C ALA A 616 -5.29 -6.17 -49.65
N THR A 617 -5.25 -5.67 -50.88
CA THR A 617 -6.04 -6.03 -52.07
C THR A 617 -6.01 -7.54 -52.31
N ARG A 618 -7.18 -8.19 -52.37
CA ARG A 618 -7.31 -9.53 -52.96
C ARG A 618 -7.32 -9.39 -54.48
N VAL A 619 -6.32 -9.98 -55.14
CA VAL A 619 -6.33 -10.25 -56.57
C VAL A 619 -6.58 -11.74 -56.78
N ARG A 620 -7.66 -12.01 -57.52
CA ARG A 620 -8.15 -13.25 -58.15
C ARG A 620 -8.66 -14.36 -57.23
#